data_AF-A0A9R1CHB3-F1
#
_entry.id   AF-A0A9R1CHB3-F1
#
_cell.length_a   1.000
_cell.length_b   1.000
_cell.length_c   1.000
_cell.angle_alpha   90.00
_cell.angle_beta   90.00
_cell.angle_gamma   90.00
#
_symmetry.space_group_name_H-M   'P 1'
#
loop_
_entity.id
_entity.type
_entity.pdbx_description
1 polymer ?
#
loop_
_entity_poly.entity_id
_entity_poly.type
_entity_poly.pdbx_seq_one_letter_code
_entity_poly.pdbx_strand_id
1 'polypeptide(L)'
;MFKSFFMGLLLATAYSSFIIDIVMIIKVRHYSHTYPPAVVALLVCSLLQALYILWLFVKSGRGFAFKASTFFGALVFFACFSFACIVATTVLRHHRQYCNLELADNSDLCGVLRGTMGLGWMLFGLNLIWLCILPVLVSGQGSWSHYYGDLPYQGHGVDEEKAPVH
;
A
#
# COMPACT_ATOMS: atom_id res chain seq x y z
N MET A 1 2.03 -0.94 -19.40
CA MET A 1 3.36 -0.81 -18.76
C MET A 1 3.32 0.00 -17.47
N PHE A 2 2.75 1.22 -17.48
CA PHE A 2 2.62 2.10 -16.31
C PHE A 2 1.89 1.46 -15.10
N LYS A 3 0.76 0.77 -15.32
CA LYS A 3 -0.03 0.07 -14.30
C LYS A 3 0.81 -0.89 -13.44
N SER A 4 1.58 -1.75 -14.09
CA SER A 4 2.41 -2.77 -13.43
C SER A 4 3.59 -2.15 -12.68
N PHE A 5 4.19 -1.09 -13.22
CA PHE A 5 5.28 -0.37 -12.56
C PHE A 5 4.82 0.27 -11.24
N PHE A 6 3.73 1.03 -11.26
CA PHE A 6 3.19 1.66 -10.04
C PHE A 6 2.70 0.66 -9.00
N MET A 7 2.18 -0.50 -9.43
CA MET A 7 1.87 -1.59 -8.51
C MET A 7 3.11 -2.24 -7.92
N GLY A 8 4.17 -2.41 -8.72
CA GLY A 8 5.44 -2.93 -8.24
C GLY A 8 6.08 -1.99 -7.23
N LEU A 9 6.00 -0.68 -7.47
CA LEU A 9 6.45 0.34 -6.53
C LEU A 9 5.63 0.30 -5.23
N LEU A 10 4.31 0.19 -5.31
CA LEU A 10 3.44 0.06 -4.13
C LEU A 10 3.78 -1.19 -3.31
N LEU A 11 4.04 -2.33 -3.97
CA LEU A 11 4.47 -3.56 -3.33
C LEU A 11 5.84 -3.40 -2.65
N ALA A 12 6.81 -2.82 -3.36
CA ALA A 12 8.15 -2.59 -2.83
C ALA A 12 8.11 -1.67 -1.60
N THR A 13 7.36 -0.56 -1.68
CA THR A 13 7.19 0.36 -0.55
C THR A 13 6.47 -0.29 0.62
N ALA A 14 5.40 -1.06 0.39
CA ALA A 14 4.71 -1.80 1.45
C ALA A 14 5.63 -2.80 2.15
N TYR A 15 6.42 -3.55 1.38
CA TYR A 15 7.40 -4.48 1.93
C TYR A 15 8.52 -3.77 2.71
N SER A 16 9.07 -2.66 2.18
CA SER A 16 10.06 -1.86 2.89
C SER A 16 9.51 -1.25 4.17
N SER A 17 8.25 -0.79 4.17
CA SER A 17 7.57 -0.28 5.37
C SER A 17 7.47 -1.38 6.44
N PHE A 18 7.03 -2.58 6.05
CA PHE A 18 6.96 -3.73 6.95
C PHE A 18 8.32 -4.03 7.62
N ILE A 19 9.41 -4.04 6.85
CA ILE A 19 10.75 -4.31 7.39
C ILE A 19 11.20 -3.20 8.35
N ILE A 20 11.02 -1.92 8.00
CA ILE A 20 11.47 -0.83 8.88
C ILE A 20 10.65 -0.78 10.17
N ASP A 21 9.36 -1.14 10.11
CA ASP A 21 8.49 -1.20 11.29
C ASP A 21 8.95 -2.29 12.26
N ILE A 22 9.41 -3.45 11.76
CA ILE A 22 10.06 -4.49 12.58
C ILE A 22 11.31 -3.93 13.25
N VAL A 23 12.19 -3.26 12.49
CA VAL A 23 13.42 -2.67 13.03
C VAL A 23 13.10 -1.66 14.13
N MET A 24 12.08 -0.82 13.94
CA MET A 24 11.63 0.14 14.94
C MET A 24 11.14 -0.56 16.21
N ILE A 25 10.31 -1.60 16.08
CA ILE A 25 9.80 -2.37 17.23
C ILE A 25 10.94 -3.02 18.01
N ILE A 26 11.91 -3.64 17.32
CA ILE A 26 13.07 -4.28 17.95
C ILE A 26 13.93 -3.25 18.67
N LYS A 27 14.24 -2.11 18.01
CA LYS A 27 15.04 -1.06 18.62
C LYS A 27 14.35 -0.44 19.84
N VAL A 28 13.04 -0.16 19.76
CA VAL A 28 12.29 0.32 20.94
C VAL A 28 12.31 -0.70 22.06
N ARG A 29 12.16 -2.00 21.75
CA ARG A 29 12.22 -3.08 22.74
C ARG A 29 13.57 -3.24 23.44
N HIS A 30 14.64 -2.77 22.82
CA HIS A 30 15.97 -2.76 23.44
C HIS A 30 16.07 -1.71 24.57
N TYR A 31 15.33 -0.60 24.47
CA TYR A 31 15.39 0.52 25.43
C TYR A 31 14.15 0.66 26.33
N SER A 32 13.04 0.02 25.97
CA SER A 32 11.78 0.05 26.73
C SER A 32 11.05 -1.29 26.63
N HIS A 33 10.33 -1.69 27.68
CA HIS A 33 9.52 -2.91 27.65
C HIS A 33 8.19 -2.73 26.87
N THR A 34 7.84 -1.51 26.47
CA THR A 34 6.58 -1.17 25.77
C THR A 34 6.70 -1.29 24.24
N TYR A 35 5.66 -1.82 23.60
CA TYR A 35 5.55 -1.80 22.13
C TYR A 35 4.97 -0.45 21.64
N PRO A 36 5.47 0.11 20.53
CA PRO A 36 4.85 1.27 19.88
C PRO A 36 3.59 0.83 19.12
N PRO A 37 2.36 1.06 19.63
CA PRO A 37 1.15 0.44 19.06
C PRO A 37 0.84 0.93 17.64
N ALA A 38 1.13 2.21 17.35
CA ALA A 38 0.93 2.79 16.02
C ALA A 38 1.84 2.14 14.96
N VAL A 39 3.09 1.84 15.31
CA VAL A 39 4.05 1.17 14.43
C VAL A 39 3.67 -0.29 14.21
N VAL A 40 3.17 -0.97 15.25
CA VAL A 40 2.64 -2.34 15.12
C VAL A 40 1.41 -2.37 14.19
N ALA A 41 0.51 -1.40 14.31
CA ALA A 41 -0.64 -1.30 13.41
C ALA A 41 -0.21 -1.00 11.96
N LEU A 42 0.79 -0.13 11.77
CA LEU A 42 1.36 0.18 10.45
C LEU A 42 2.04 -1.05 9.83
N LEU A 43 2.73 -1.87 10.63
CA LEU A 43 3.34 -3.14 10.21
C LEU A 43 2.28 -4.11 9.67
N VAL A 44 1.18 -4.29 10.41
CA VAL A 44 0.09 -5.17 9.99
C VAL A 44 -0.56 -4.64 8.70
N CYS A 45 -0.80 -3.33 8.61
CA CYS A 45 -1.33 -2.70 7.42
C CYS A 45 -0.44 -2.91 6.19
N SER A 46 0.86 -2.64 6.33
CA SER A 46 1.83 -2.75 5.23
C SER A 46 2.01 -4.21 4.78
N LEU A 47 2.00 -5.17 5.72
CA LEU A 47 2.01 -6.59 5.39
C LEU A 47 0.75 -7.02 4.64
N LEU A 48 -0.44 -6.67 5.13
CA LEU A 48 -1.70 -7.01 4.46
C LEU A 48 -1.79 -6.37 3.08
N GLN A 49 -1.35 -5.13 2.94
CA GLN A 49 -1.30 -4.44 1.66
C GLN A 49 -0.31 -5.10 0.69
N ALA A 50 0.89 -5.47 1.14
CA ALA A 50 1.87 -6.19 0.33
C ALA A 50 1.32 -7.54 -0.15
N LEU A 51 0.72 -8.32 0.75
CA LEU A 51 0.09 -9.60 0.41
C LEU A 51 -1.05 -9.43 -0.59
N TYR A 52 -1.89 -8.41 -0.40
CA TYR A 52 -2.99 -8.10 -1.32
C TYR A 52 -2.48 -7.78 -2.73
N ILE A 53 -1.45 -6.93 -2.85
CA ILE A 53 -0.86 -6.56 -4.14
C ILE A 53 -0.13 -7.74 -4.78
N LEU A 54 0.60 -8.53 -3.99
CA LEU A 54 1.25 -9.74 -4.48
C LEU A 54 0.24 -10.74 -5.03
N TRP A 55 -0.86 -10.97 -4.31
CA TRP A 55 -1.96 -11.81 -4.76
C TRP A 55 -2.57 -11.29 -6.07
N LEU A 56 -2.76 -9.97 -6.18
CA LEU A 56 -3.23 -9.33 -7.41
C LEU A 56 -2.26 -9.57 -8.57
N PHE A 57 -0.95 -9.48 -8.36
CA PHE A 57 0.03 -9.79 -9.41
C PHE A 57 -0.06 -11.24 -9.88
N VAL A 58 -0.10 -12.19 -8.95
CA VAL A 58 -0.18 -13.62 -9.25
C VAL A 58 -1.48 -13.96 -9.99
N LYS A 59 -2.61 -13.33 -9.62
CA LYS A 59 -3.93 -13.61 -10.21
C LYS A 59 -4.21 -12.79 -11.46
N SER A 60 -3.64 -11.61 -11.62
CA SER A 60 -3.87 -10.75 -12.79
C SER A 60 -3.28 -11.36 -14.05
N GLY A 61 -2.22 -12.18 -13.96
CA GLY A 61 -1.72 -12.96 -15.10
C GLY A 61 -2.66 -14.09 -15.56
N ARG A 62 -3.71 -14.39 -14.79
CA ARG A 62 -4.70 -15.44 -15.09
C ARG A 62 -6.09 -14.89 -15.45
N GLY A 63 -6.27 -13.57 -15.59
CA GLY A 63 -7.51 -12.95 -16.09
C GLY A 63 -8.67 -12.80 -15.10
N PHE A 64 -8.49 -13.09 -13.80
CA PHE A 64 -9.57 -13.05 -12.79
C PHE A 64 -9.25 -12.19 -11.56
N ALA A 65 -8.41 -11.17 -11.70
CA ALA A 65 -8.06 -10.31 -10.57
C ALA A 65 -9.14 -9.25 -10.34
N PHE A 66 -9.99 -9.47 -9.32
CA PHE A 66 -11.00 -8.59 -8.68
C PHE A 66 -11.65 -7.48 -9.52
N LYS A 67 -12.97 -7.28 -9.36
CA LYS A 67 -13.67 -6.13 -9.92
C LYS A 67 -12.99 -4.83 -9.50
N ALA A 68 -12.92 -3.86 -10.41
CA ALA A 68 -12.31 -2.56 -10.16
C ALA A 68 -12.92 -1.85 -8.93
N SER A 69 -14.23 -2.01 -8.69
CA SER A 69 -14.92 -1.55 -7.48
C SER A 69 -14.37 -2.17 -6.18
N THR A 70 -14.16 -3.48 -6.16
CA THR A 70 -13.58 -4.18 -4.99
C THR A 70 -12.14 -3.75 -4.75
N PHE A 71 -11.36 -3.59 -5.82
CA PHE A 71 -9.99 -3.11 -5.75
C PHE A 71 -9.92 -1.67 -5.21
N PHE A 72 -10.81 -0.78 -5.69
CA PHE A 72 -10.92 0.58 -5.19
C PHE A 72 -11.29 0.63 -3.71
N GLY A 73 -12.28 -0.16 -3.29
CA GLY A 73 -12.68 -0.24 -1.88
C GLY A 73 -11.52 -0.67 -0.97
N ALA A 74 -10.73 -1.65 -1.40
CA ALA A 74 -9.52 -2.07 -0.68
C ALA A 74 -8.48 -0.95 -0.59
N LEU A 75 -8.23 -0.22 -1.68
CA LEU A 75 -7.30 0.92 -1.66
C LEU A 75 -7.77 2.05 -0.73
N VAL A 76 -9.07 2.37 -0.71
CA VAL A 76 -9.62 3.38 0.22
C VAL A 76 -9.42 2.93 1.66
N PHE A 77 -9.71 1.66 1.97
CA PHE A 77 -9.47 1.10 3.30
C PHE A 77 -8.00 1.22 3.70
N PHE A 78 -7.07 0.79 2.85
CA PHE A 78 -5.64 0.90 3.12
C PHE A 78 -5.18 2.35 3.26
N ALA A 79 -5.69 3.28 2.44
CA ALA A 79 -5.35 4.70 2.53
C ALA A 79 -5.80 5.31 3.87
N CYS A 80 -7.05 5.06 4.28
CA CYS A 80 -7.57 5.58 5.54
C CYS A 80 -6.85 4.97 6.75
N PHE A 81 -6.61 3.65 6.72
CA PHE A 81 -5.95 2.96 7.82
C PHE A 81 -4.48 3.37 7.94
N SER A 82 -3.75 3.44 6.82
CA SER A 82 -2.35 3.87 6.83
C SER A 82 -2.21 5.33 7.25
N PHE A 83 -3.14 6.21 6.85
CA PHE A 83 -3.19 7.59 7.30
C PHE A 83 -3.35 7.70 8.83
N ALA A 84 -4.30 6.97 9.43
CA ALA A 84 -4.49 6.97 10.88
C ALA A 84 -3.24 6.47 11.61
N CYS A 85 -2.65 5.37 11.13
CA CYS A 85 -1.45 4.79 11.73
C CYS A 85 -0.26 5.73 11.64
N ILE A 86 -0.06 6.41 10.51
CA ILE A 86 1.08 7.29 10.37
C ILE A 86 0.93 8.58 11.16
N VAL A 87 -0.26 9.17 11.22
CA VAL A 87 -0.50 10.35 12.07
C VAL A 87 -0.25 10.00 13.54
N ALA A 88 -0.65 8.82 13.99
CA ALA A 88 -0.31 8.35 15.34
C ALA A 88 1.21 8.13 15.51
N THR A 89 1.90 7.67 14.47
CA THR A 89 3.35 7.44 14.49
C THR A 89 4.15 8.74 14.47
N THR A 90 3.67 9.79 13.81
CA THR A 90 4.32 11.12 13.86
C THR A 90 4.27 11.73 15.25
N VAL A 91 3.18 11.48 16.01
CA VAL A 91 3.08 11.90 17.42
C VAL A 91 4.12 11.22 18.30
N LEU A 92 4.49 9.96 18.01
CA LEU A 92 5.52 9.23 18.77
C LEU A 92 6.88 9.95 18.76
N ARG A 93 7.18 10.79 17.77
CA ARG A 93 8.41 11.60 17.72
C ARG A 93 8.53 12.55 18.92
N HIS A 94 7.42 12.97 19.50
CA HIS A 94 7.40 13.89 20.65
C HIS A 94 7.57 13.17 22.00
N HIS A 95 7.52 11.85 22.01
CA HIS A 95 7.70 11.04 23.20
C HIS A 95 9.18 10.65 23.38
N ARG A 96 9.74 10.97 24.55
CA ARG A 96 11.12 10.61 24.93
C ARG A 96 11.41 9.10 24.89
N GLN A 97 10.39 8.25 24.89
CA GLN A 97 10.58 6.80 24.77
C GLN A 97 10.91 6.33 23.34
N TYR A 98 10.50 7.10 22.32
CA TYR A 98 10.60 6.69 20.91
C TYR A 98 11.53 7.60 20.10
N CYS A 99 11.89 8.76 20.63
CA CYS A 99 12.99 9.59 20.14
C CYS A 99 13.50 10.49 21.27
N ASN A 100 14.67 10.18 21.85
CA ASN A 100 15.27 10.99 22.91
C ASN A 100 16.62 11.57 22.48
N LEU A 101 16.68 12.89 22.34
CA LEU A 101 17.87 13.60 21.86
C LEU A 101 19.01 13.68 22.89
N GLU A 102 18.79 13.19 24.12
CA GLU A 102 19.73 13.29 25.24
C GLU A 102 20.65 12.06 25.38
N LEU A 103 20.42 10.94 24.67
CA LEU A 103 21.34 9.79 24.65
C LEU A 103 22.28 9.85 23.43
N ALA A 104 23.57 9.56 23.65
CA ALA A 104 24.60 9.57 22.60
C ALA A 104 24.34 8.58 21.44
N ASP A 105 23.67 7.45 21.70
CA ASP A 105 23.31 6.43 20.69
C ASP A 105 21.89 6.59 20.09
N ASN A 106 21.13 7.62 20.47
CA ASN A 106 19.73 7.76 20.04
C ASN A 106 19.53 8.31 18.62
N SER A 107 20.60 8.74 17.94
CA SER A 107 20.52 9.15 16.53
C SER A 107 19.93 8.04 15.65
N ASP A 108 20.14 6.79 16.05
CA ASP A 108 19.70 5.59 15.36
C ASP A 108 18.21 5.27 15.55
N LEU A 109 17.64 5.49 16.75
CA LEU A 109 16.22 5.27 17.02
C LEU A 109 15.35 6.34 16.35
N CYS A 110 15.76 7.62 16.49
CA CYS A 110 15.10 8.73 15.81
C CYS A 110 15.23 8.63 14.29
N GLY A 111 16.35 8.12 13.78
CA GLY A 111 16.56 7.86 12.36
C GLY A 111 15.60 6.80 11.82
N VAL A 112 15.47 5.67 12.54
CA VAL A 112 14.52 4.61 12.18
C VAL A 112 13.07 5.10 12.27
N LEU A 113 12.71 5.87 13.30
CA LEU A 113 11.37 6.48 13.40
C LEU A 113 11.08 7.42 12.22
N ARG A 114 12.06 8.22 11.78
CA ARG A 114 11.94 9.04 10.56
C ARG A 114 11.77 8.19 9.31
N GLY A 115 12.48 7.07 9.20
CA GLY A 115 12.31 6.11 8.12
C GLY A 115 10.90 5.50 8.10
N THR A 116 10.40 5.06 9.25
CA THR A 116 9.03 4.57 9.43
C THR A 116 7.99 5.61 9.03
N MET A 117 8.13 6.86 9.48
CA MET A 117 7.26 7.95 9.04
C MET A 117 7.38 8.20 7.53
N GLY A 118 8.60 8.26 6.97
CA GLY A 118 8.79 8.49 5.54
C GLY A 118 8.12 7.42 4.69
N LEU A 119 8.32 6.15 5.04
CA LEU A 119 7.75 5.02 4.31
C LEU A 119 6.23 4.91 4.47
N GLY A 120 5.68 5.17 5.65
CA GLY A 120 4.22 5.19 5.81
C GLY A 120 3.56 6.34 5.03
N TRP A 121 4.20 7.51 4.92
CA TRP A 121 3.66 8.65 4.15
C TRP A 121 3.76 8.35 2.66
N MET A 122 4.84 7.70 2.23
CA MET A 122 4.99 7.20 0.88
C MET A 122 3.92 6.15 0.55
N LEU A 123 3.64 5.21 1.45
CA LEU A 123 2.60 4.19 1.27
C LEU A 123 1.21 4.82 1.12
N PHE A 124 0.88 5.79 1.98
CA PHE A 124 -0.34 6.59 1.86
C PHE A 124 -0.41 7.37 0.54
N GLY A 125 0.67 8.05 0.17
CA GLY A 125 0.75 8.82 -1.08
C GLY A 125 0.59 7.95 -2.32
N LEU A 126 1.19 6.76 -2.35
CA LEU A 126 1.01 5.81 -3.44
C LEU A 126 -0.42 5.25 -3.50
N ASN A 127 -1.08 5.02 -2.36
CA ASN A 127 -2.50 4.68 -2.32
C ASN A 127 -3.36 5.82 -2.90
N LEU A 128 -3.09 7.09 -2.55
CA LEU A 128 -3.80 8.23 -3.13
C LEU A 128 -3.60 8.34 -4.65
N ILE A 129 -2.37 8.17 -5.13
CA ILE A 129 -2.08 8.14 -6.57
C ILE A 129 -2.94 7.08 -7.26
N TRP A 130 -3.04 5.87 -6.69
CA TRP A 130 -3.89 4.81 -7.23
C TRP A 130 -5.38 5.13 -7.18
N LEU A 131 -5.85 5.78 -6.10
CA LEU A 131 -7.24 6.25 -5.99
C LEU A 131 -7.58 7.31 -7.04
N CYS A 132 -6.60 8.10 -7.51
CA CYS A 132 -6.79 9.03 -8.62
C CYS A 132 -6.71 8.35 -9.99
N ILE A 133 -5.80 7.39 -10.18
CA ILE A 133 -5.60 6.71 -11.47
C ILE A 133 -6.79 5.80 -11.79
N LEU A 134 -7.34 5.08 -10.81
CA LEU A 134 -8.35 4.06 -11.08
C LEU A 134 -9.65 4.62 -11.69
N PRO A 135 -10.25 5.73 -11.18
CA PRO A 135 -11.38 6.37 -11.83
C PRO A 135 -11.08 6.80 -13.26
N VAL A 136 -9.87 7.31 -13.54
CA VAL A 136 -9.46 7.71 -14.90
C VAL A 136 -9.40 6.51 -15.84
N LEU A 137 -8.86 5.38 -15.37
CA LEU A 137 -8.83 4.14 -16.14
C LEU A 137 -10.23 3.57 -16.41
N VAL A 138 -11.14 3.72 -15.45
CA VAL A 138 -12.54 3.30 -15.62
C VAL A 138 -13.29 4.24 -16.55
N SER A 139 -13.14 5.56 -16.42
CA SER A 139 -13.86 6.54 -17.24
C SER A 139 -13.39 6.59 -18.69
N GLY A 140 -12.12 6.27 -18.95
CA GLY A 140 -11.55 6.35 -20.30
C GLY A 140 -12.04 5.22 -21.21
N GLN A 141 -12.02 3.97 -20.73
CA GLN A 141 -12.25 2.78 -21.54
C GLN A 141 -12.66 1.59 -20.66
N GLY A 142 -13.57 1.73 -19.69
CA GLY A 142 -13.90 0.64 -18.77
C GLY A 142 -15.19 0.82 -17.97
N SER A 143 -15.43 -0.10 -17.03
CA SER A 143 -16.54 -0.08 -16.08
C SER A 143 -16.07 -0.64 -14.75
N TRP A 144 -16.68 -0.17 -13.66
CA TRP A 144 -16.43 -0.64 -12.29
C TRP A 144 -16.72 -2.13 -12.08
N SER A 145 -17.46 -2.77 -13.00
CA SER A 145 -17.74 -4.20 -13.03
C SER A 145 -16.66 -5.04 -13.70
N HIS A 146 -15.78 -4.44 -14.53
CA HIS A 146 -14.66 -5.15 -15.15
C HIS A 146 -13.58 -5.50 -14.13
N TYR A 147 -12.81 -6.55 -14.42
CA TYR A 147 -11.66 -6.92 -13.61
C TYR A 147 -10.56 -5.88 -13.73
N TYR A 148 -9.86 -5.61 -12.62
CA TYR A 148 -8.74 -4.67 -12.59
C TYR A 148 -7.64 -5.03 -13.59
N GLY A 149 -7.41 -6.34 -13.80
CA GLY A 149 -6.46 -6.85 -14.79
C GLY A 149 -6.74 -6.34 -16.21
N ASP A 150 -8.00 -6.19 -16.56
CA ASP A 150 -8.48 -5.90 -17.92
C ASP A 150 -8.56 -4.39 -18.21
N LEU A 151 -8.33 -3.54 -17.21
CA LEU A 151 -8.33 -2.08 -17.39
C LEU A 151 -6.97 -1.56 -17.90
N PRO A 152 -6.95 -0.61 -18.87
CA PRO A 152 -8.09 -0.10 -19.63
C PRO A 152 -8.65 -1.17 -20.58
N TYR A 153 -9.97 -1.32 -20.63
CA TYR A 153 -10.64 -2.31 -21.47
C TYR A 153 -10.61 -1.83 -22.91
N GLN A 154 -9.63 -2.32 -23.67
CA GLN A 154 -9.73 -2.29 -25.12
C GLN A 154 -10.76 -3.33 -25.49
N GLY A 155 -11.98 -2.89 -25.80
CA GLY A 155 -12.94 -3.73 -26.49
C GLY A 155 -12.22 -4.29 -27.70
N HIS A 156 -11.88 -5.58 -27.67
CA HIS A 156 -11.60 -6.27 -28.91
C HIS A 156 -12.87 -6.05 -29.71
N GLY A 157 -12.71 -5.42 -30.88
CA GLY A 157 -13.79 -5.35 -31.85
C GLY A 157 -14.43 -6.72 -31.88
N VAL A 158 -15.74 -6.73 -31.68
CA VAL A 158 -16.54 -7.87 -32.09
C VAL A 158 -16.06 -8.15 -33.52
N ASP A 159 -15.34 -9.25 -33.73
CA ASP A 159 -15.15 -9.77 -35.08
C ASP A 159 -16.57 -9.99 -35.59
N GLU A 160 -17.03 -9.05 -36.44
CA GLU A 160 -18.32 -9.00 -37.13
C GLU A 160 -18.50 -10.18 -38.12
N GLU A 161 -17.79 -11.29 -37.95
CA GLU A 161 -17.76 -12.37 -38.93
C GLU A 161 -17.67 -13.75 -38.29
N LYS A 162 -18.77 -14.20 -37.67
CA LYS A 162 -19.10 -15.64 -37.69
C LYS A 162 -20.62 -15.86 -37.68
N ALA A 163 -21.08 -16.37 -38.82
CA ALA A 163 -22.47 -16.56 -39.23
C ALA A 163 -23.35 -17.30 -38.20
N PRO A 164 -24.67 -17.03 -38.18
CA PRO A 164 -25.62 -17.77 -37.35
C PRO A 164 -25.63 -19.25 -37.76
N VAL A 165 -25.36 -20.12 -36.80
CA VAL A 165 -25.67 -21.55 -36.92
C VAL A 165 -27.00 -21.76 -36.22
N HIS A 166 -28.07 -21.81 -37.02
CA HIS A 166 -29.20 -22.75 -36.98
C HIS A 166 -30.38 -22.19 -37.75
#